data_AF-A0A2V7D008-F1
#
_entry.id   AF-A0A2V7D008-F1
#
_cell.length_a   1.000
_cell.length_b   1.000
_cell.length_c   1.000
_cell.angle_alpha   90.00
_cell.angle_beta   90.00
_cell.angle_gamma   90.00
#
_symmetry.space_group_name_H-M   'P 1'
#
loop_
_entity.id
_entity.type
_entity.pdbx_description
1 polymer ?
#
loop_
_entity_poly.entity_id
_entity_poly.type
_entity_poly.pdbx_seq_one_letter_code
_entity_poly.pdbx_strand_id
1 'polypeptide(L)'
;MRLIVLAVLAPSLFLLPFAARAQQPGKIYHIGHVTSADAGRWATIGALIGYGPSPEDLYRQAATHVDRILKGAKPGDLPIGQPTTFELVCNLKTAKALGVTIPKSILLLADRVIQ
;
A
#
# COMPACT_ATOMS: atom_id res chain seq x y z
N MET A 1 15.78 2.36 34.95
CA MET A 1 15.54 2.74 33.54
C MET A 1 15.94 1.60 32.58
N ARG A 2 15.29 0.42 32.68
CA ARG A 2 15.57 -0.75 31.82
C ARG A 2 14.32 -1.62 31.51
N LEU A 3 13.11 -1.15 31.83
CA LEU A 3 11.88 -1.93 31.72
C LEU A 3 10.84 -1.39 30.71
N ILE A 4 11.08 -0.22 30.09
CA ILE A 4 10.10 0.41 29.18
C ILE A 4 10.35 0.02 27.70
N VAL A 5 11.59 -0.36 27.34
CA VAL A 5 11.94 -0.69 25.95
C VAL A 5 11.39 -2.06 25.51
N LEU A 6 11.06 -2.96 26.46
CA LEU A 6 10.54 -4.29 26.13
C LEU A 6 9.03 -4.31 25.82
N ALA A 7 8.28 -3.29 26.26
CA ALA A 7 6.81 -3.26 26.12
C ALA A 7 6.31 -2.81 24.74
N VAL A 8 7.18 -2.21 23.92
CA VAL A 8 6.82 -1.73 22.58
C VAL A 8 7.13 -2.76 21.49
N LEU A 9 8.05 -3.70 21.75
CA LEU A 9 8.45 -4.73 20.77
C LEU A 9 7.60 -6.02 20.80
N ALA A 10 6.93 -6.28 21.92
CA ALA A 10 6.13 -7.51 22.09
C ALA A 10 4.80 -7.54 21.27
N PRO A 11 4.05 -6.44 21.10
CA PRO A 11 2.85 -6.47 20.25
C PRO A 11 3.18 -6.60 18.76
N SER A 12 4.34 -6.08 18.33
CA SER A 12 4.77 -6.12 16.94
C SER A 12 5.15 -7.51 16.43
N LEU A 13 5.65 -8.41 17.29
CA LEU A 13 5.92 -9.80 16.88
C LEU A 13 4.67 -10.69 16.95
N PHE A 14 3.71 -10.38 17.83
CA PHE A 14 2.54 -11.23 18.05
C PHE A 14 1.48 -11.10 16.95
N LEU A 15 1.46 -9.98 16.21
CA LEU A 15 0.54 -9.76 15.09
C LEU A 15 1.04 -10.28 13.74
N LEU A 16 2.34 -10.60 13.60
CA LEU A 16 2.92 -11.12 12.37
C LEU A 16 2.25 -12.42 11.85
N PRO A 17 1.95 -13.45 12.68
CA PRO A 17 1.26 -14.63 12.18
C PRO A 17 -0.20 -14.35 11.78
N PHE A 18 -0.85 -13.31 12.33
CA PHE A 18 -2.20 -12.91 11.94
C PHE A 18 -2.22 -12.14 10.62
N ALA A 19 -1.26 -11.22 10.44
CA ALA A 19 -1.04 -10.52 9.18
C ALA A 19 -0.64 -11.48 8.05
N ALA A 20 0.20 -12.48 8.35
CA ALA A 20 0.60 -13.52 7.40
C ALA A 20 -0.56 -14.48 7.04
N ARG A 21 -1.52 -14.71 7.94
CA ARG A 21 -2.71 -15.55 7.69
C ARG A 21 -3.78 -14.82 6.88
N ALA A 22 -3.90 -13.50 7.03
CA ALA A 22 -4.75 -12.67 6.16
C ALA A 22 -4.21 -12.56 4.72
N GLN A 23 -2.90 -12.73 4.53
CA GLN A 23 -2.21 -12.72 3.23
C GLN A 23 -2.10 -14.13 2.60
N GLN A 24 -3.07 -15.02 2.82
CA GLN A 24 -3.07 -16.36 2.23
C GLN A 24 -4.44 -16.75 1.66
N PRO A 25 -4.80 -16.32 0.44
CA PRO A 25 -5.64 -17.11 -0.43
C PRO A 25 -4.75 -17.89 -1.42
N GLY A 26 -4.91 -19.21 -1.42
CA GLY A 26 -4.07 -20.14 -2.16
C GLY A 26 -4.03 -19.89 -3.67
N LYS A 27 -2.88 -20.23 -4.26
CA LYS A 27 -2.61 -20.44 -5.70
C LYS A 27 -3.69 -19.94 -6.67
N ILE A 28 -3.61 -18.66 -7.03
CA ILE A 28 -4.18 -18.13 -8.27
C ILE A 28 -3.11 -17.20 -8.86
N TYR A 29 -2.77 -17.44 -10.13
CA TYR A 29 -1.78 -16.70 -10.89
C TYR A 29 -1.93 -15.19 -10.69
N HIS A 30 -0.86 -14.50 -10.29
CA HIS A 30 -0.85 -13.08 -9.91
C HIS A 30 -1.11 -12.14 -11.10
N ILE A 31 -2.35 -12.12 -11.60
CA ILE A 31 -2.86 -11.04 -12.45
C ILE A 31 -3.51 -10.04 -11.49
N GLY A 32 -2.73 -9.08 -11.01
CA GLY A 32 -3.22 -7.96 -10.20
C GLY A 32 -3.21 -8.23 -8.69
N HIS A 33 -2.15 -7.80 -8.02
CA HIS A 33 -2.20 -7.55 -6.58
C HIS A 33 -2.90 -6.20 -6.39
N VAL A 34 -4.18 -6.23 -6.00
CA VAL A 34 -4.86 -5.05 -5.46
C VAL A 34 -4.55 -5.04 -3.96
N THR A 35 -3.38 -4.51 -3.58
CA THR A 35 -3.16 -4.24 -2.16
C THR A 35 -3.61 -2.87 -1.76
N SER A 36 -4.15 -2.82 -0.56
CA SER A 36 -4.47 -1.63 0.21
C SER A 36 -3.24 -0.82 0.67
N ALA A 37 -2.03 -1.13 0.21
CA ALA A 37 -0.82 -0.38 0.54
C ALA A 37 0.17 -0.35 -0.65
N ASP A 38 0.39 0.84 -1.20
CA ASP A 38 1.46 1.15 -2.15
C ASP A 38 1.42 0.42 -3.49
N ALA A 39 0.26 0.37 -4.16
CA ALA A 39 0.14 -0.41 -5.39
C ALA A 39 1.12 0.03 -6.49
N GLY A 40 1.38 1.33 -6.61
CA GLY A 40 2.40 1.86 -7.53
C GLY A 40 3.82 1.37 -7.25
N ARG A 41 4.16 1.02 -5.99
CA ARG A 41 5.47 0.48 -5.60
C ARG A 41 5.67 -0.94 -6.13
N TRP A 42 4.63 -1.77 -6.08
CA TRP A 42 4.69 -3.15 -6.56
C TRP A 42 4.98 -3.22 -8.06
N ALA A 43 4.39 -2.32 -8.85
CA ALA A 43 4.71 -2.20 -10.26
C ALA A 43 6.21 -1.90 -10.49
N THR A 44 6.82 -1.04 -9.67
CA THR A 44 8.26 -0.72 -9.76
C THR A 44 9.17 -1.90 -9.42
N ILE A 45 8.75 -2.80 -8.53
CA ILE A 45 9.52 -4.01 -8.17
C ILE A 45 9.16 -5.25 -8.99
N GLY A 46 8.42 -5.07 -10.09
CA GLY A 46 8.23 -6.09 -11.12
C GLY A 46 6.83 -6.66 -11.24
N ALA A 47 5.84 -6.20 -10.46
CA ALA A 47 4.44 -6.54 -10.71
C ALA A 47 3.97 -5.97 -12.05
N LEU A 48 3.04 -6.66 -12.72
CA LEU A 48 2.53 -6.25 -14.04
C LEU A 48 1.71 -4.95 -13.97
N ILE A 49 0.81 -4.88 -12.99
CA ILE A 49 -0.07 -3.72 -12.72
C ILE A 49 -0.15 -3.56 -11.20
N GLY A 50 -0.17 -2.31 -10.75
CA GLY A 50 -0.52 -1.94 -9.38
C GLY A 50 -1.65 -0.93 -9.38
N TYR A 51 -2.71 -1.19 -8.60
CA TYR A 51 -3.79 -0.24 -8.35
C TYR A 51 -4.09 -0.12 -6.85
N GLY A 52 -4.12 1.11 -6.33
CA GLY A 52 -4.37 1.37 -4.90
C GLY A 52 -4.10 2.81 -4.47
N PRO A 53 -4.25 3.13 -3.18
CA PRO A 53 -4.04 4.47 -2.65
C PRO A 53 -2.67 5.07 -2.98
N SER A 54 -2.62 6.38 -3.22
CA SER A 54 -1.37 7.12 -3.37
C SER A 54 -0.61 7.16 -2.02
N PRO A 55 0.63 6.64 -1.95
CA PRO A 55 1.42 6.69 -0.71
C PRO A 55 1.69 8.12 -0.25
N GLU A 56 1.92 9.04 -1.19
CA GLU A 56 2.19 10.44 -0.88
C GLU A 56 1.00 11.12 -0.20
N ASP A 57 -0.21 10.85 -0.70
CA ASP A 57 -1.45 11.36 -0.10
C ASP A 57 -1.67 10.75 1.29
N LEU A 58 -1.48 9.43 1.44
CA LEU A 58 -1.59 8.75 2.74
C LEU A 58 -0.63 9.35 3.78
N TYR A 59 0.62 9.61 3.42
CA TYR A 59 1.59 10.22 4.34
C TYR A 59 1.23 11.67 4.68
N ARG A 60 0.69 12.44 3.73
CA ARG A 60 0.20 13.81 3.99
C ARG A 60 -0.98 13.82 4.96
N GLN A 61 -1.92 12.88 4.79
CA GLN A 61 -3.04 12.70 5.71
C GLN A 61 -2.55 12.27 7.11
N ALA A 62 -1.61 11.33 7.18
CA ALA A 62 -1.01 10.91 8.44
C ALA A 62 -0.30 12.06 9.16
N ALA A 63 0.47 12.89 8.44
CA ALA A 63 1.13 14.07 8.99
C ALA A 63 0.12 15.08 9.57
N THR A 64 -1.01 15.27 8.89
CA THR A 64 -2.11 16.12 9.40
C THR A 64 -2.71 15.56 10.68
N HIS A 65 -2.83 14.23 10.79
CA HIS A 65 -3.32 13.57 11.99
C HIS A 65 -2.34 13.76 13.16
N VAL A 66 -1.04 13.60 12.92
CA VAL A 66 0.03 13.86 13.89
C VAL A 66 0.02 15.31 14.35
N ASP A 67 -0.10 16.28 13.44
CA ASP A 67 -0.18 17.71 13.79
C ASP A 67 -1.35 18.01 14.74
N ARG A 68 -2.52 17.42 14.51
CA ARG A 68 -3.69 17.57 15.41
C ARG A 68 -3.41 16.99 16.80
N ILE A 69 -2.76 15.84 16.89
CA ILE A 69 -2.38 15.22 18.16
C ILE A 69 -1.39 16.10 18.91
N LEU A 70 -0.36 16.63 18.21
CA LEU A 70 0.62 17.52 18.80
C LEU A 70 0.01 18.84 19.31
N LYS A 71 -1.12 19.27 18.72
CA LYS A 71 -1.91 20.41 19.18
C LYS A 71 -2.90 20.08 20.32
N GLY A 72 -2.90 18.84 20.81
CA GLY A 72 -3.68 18.42 21.99
C GLY A 72 -4.96 17.63 21.69
N ALA A 73 -5.24 17.28 20.43
CA ALA A 73 -6.35 16.39 20.13
C ALA A 73 -6.10 14.97 20.66
N LYS A 74 -7.12 14.33 21.24
CA LYS A 74 -7.01 12.93 21.68
C LYS A 74 -7.12 11.99 20.48
N PRO A 75 -6.23 10.99 20.33
CA PRO A 75 -6.28 10.07 19.19
C PRO A 75 -7.62 9.34 19.01
N GLY A 76 -8.31 9.01 20.11
CA GLY A 76 -9.61 8.33 20.06
C GLY A 76 -10.77 9.18 19.55
N ASP A 77 -10.61 10.51 19.56
CA ASP A 77 -11.64 11.46 19.09
C ASP A 77 -11.41 11.87 17.62
N LEU A 78 -10.26 11.53 17.05
CA LEU A 78 -9.94 11.86 15.67
C LEU A 78 -10.60 10.87 14.71
N PRO A 79 -11.20 11.35 13.60
CA PRO A 79 -11.82 10.47 12.62
C PRO A 79 -10.76 9.63 11.90
N ILE A 80 -11.09 8.37 11.61
CA ILE A 80 -10.27 7.51 10.77
C ILE A 80 -10.28 8.08 9.34
N GLY A 81 -9.10 8.46 8.85
CA GLY A 81 -8.94 8.96 7.48
C GLY A 81 -9.13 7.85 6.45
N GLN A 82 -9.94 8.12 5.43
CA GLN A 82 -10.07 7.25 4.26
C GLN A 82 -9.16 7.76 3.14
N PRO A 83 -8.55 6.87 2.34
CA PRO A 83 -7.79 7.29 1.18
C PRO A 83 -8.68 8.07 0.20
N THR A 84 -8.19 9.22 -0.26
CA THR A 84 -8.91 10.07 -1.22
C THR A 84 -8.35 9.95 -2.62
N THR A 85 -7.07 9.61 -2.74
CA THR A 85 -6.36 9.51 -4.01
C THR A 85 -5.92 8.08 -4.27
N PHE A 86 -6.18 7.60 -5.50
CA PHE A 86 -5.78 6.28 -5.97
C PHE A 86 -4.96 6.41 -7.25
N GLU A 87 -4.01 5.51 -7.43
CA GLU A 87 -3.13 5.47 -8.59
C GLU A 87 -3.18 4.10 -9.26
N LEU A 88 -3.22 4.11 -10.59
CA LEU A 88 -3.02 2.95 -11.46
C LEU A 88 -1.64 3.04 -12.14
N VAL A 89 -0.80 2.05 -11.90
CA VAL A 89 0.55 1.96 -12.48
C VAL A 89 0.70 0.68 -13.30
N CYS A 90 1.08 0.82 -14.57
CA CYS A 90 1.30 -0.30 -15.48
C CYS A 90 2.79 -0.50 -15.76
N ASN A 91 3.27 -1.75 -15.77
CA ASN A 91 4.66 -2.07 -16.07
C ASN A 91 4.79 -2.79 -17.43
N LEU A 92 5.20 -2.03 -18.46
CA LEU A 92 5.41 -2.54 -19.81
C LEU A 92 6.65 -3.42 -19.93
N LYS A 93 7.69 -3.18 -19.12
CA LYS A 93 8.87 -4.05 -19.06
C LYS A 93 8.49 -5.46 -18.61
N THR A 94 7.70 -5.56 -17.54
CA THR A 94 7.16 -6.83 -17.06
C THR A 94 6.22 -7.43 -18.09
N ALA A 95 5.33 -6.63 -18.71
CA ALA A 95 4.43 -7.12 -19.74
C ALA A 95 5.18 -7.78 -20.91
N LYS A 96 6.25 -7.13 -21.39
CA LYS A 96 7.13 -7.65 -22.45
C LYS A 96 7.87 -8.92 -22.01
N ALA A 97 8.39 -8.96 -20.79
CA ALA A 97 9.06 -10.14 -20.25
C ALA A 97 8.13 -11.35 -20.10
N LEU A 98 6.85 -11.10 -19.80
CA LEU A 98 5.82 -12.12 -19.68
C LEU A 98 5.12 -12.45 -21.01
N GLY A 99 5.42 -11.74 -22.10
CA GLY A 99 4.76 -11.91 -23.39
C GLY A 99 3.27 -11.53 -23.40
N VAL A 100 2.83 -10.71 -22.45
CA VAL A 100 1.43 -10.26 -22.34
C VAL A 100 1.29 -8.84 -22.87
N THR A 101 0.16 -8.56 -23.52
CA THR A 101 -0.16 -7.21 -24.00
C THR A 101 -1.14 -6.55 -23.04
N ILE A 102 -0.76 -5.40 -22.46
CA ILE A 102 -1.68 -4.59 -21.65
C ILE A 102 -2.63 -3.84 -22.61
N PRO A 103 -3.97 -3.95 -22.46
CA PRO A 103 -4.91 -3.26 -23.34
C PRO A 103 -4.73 -1.73 -23.32
N LYS A 104 -4.90 -1.08 -24.48
CA LYS A 104 -4.83 0.39 -24.59
C LYS A 104 -5.80 1.10 -23.65
N SER A 105 -7.00 0.55 -23.42
CA SER A 105 -7.98 1.11 -22.49
C SER A 105 -7.43 1.24 -21.06
N ILE A 106 -6.63 0.27 -20.61
CA ILE A 106 -6.00 0.31 -19.28
C ILE A 106 -4.82 1.27 -19.26
N LEU A 107 -4.01 1.31 -20.32
CA LEU A 107 -2.88 2.23 -20.42
C LEU A 107 -3.32 3.70 -20.45
N LEU A 108 -4.48 4.00 -21.04
CA LEU A 108 -5.06 5.34 -21.05
C LEU A 108 -5.57 5.80 -19.68
N LEU A 109 -5.94 4.84 -18.82
CA LEU A 109 -6.38 5.12 -17.45
C LEU A 109 -5.23 5.12 -16.44
N ALA A 110 -4.02 4.69 -16.85
CA ALA A 110 -2.89 4.58 -15.96
C ALA A 110 -2.30 5.97 -15.67
N ASP A 111 -2.21 6.31 -14.39
CA ASP A 111 -1.52 7.53 -13.93
C ASP A 111 -0.02 7.45 -14.21
N ARG A 112 0.55 6.24 -14.23
CA ARG A 112 1.97 6.01 -14.52
C ARG A 112 2.21 4.74 -15.32
N VAL A 113 3.15 4.83 -16.26
CA VAL A 113 3.61 3.68 -17.04
C VAL A 113 5.12 3.52 -16.88
N ILE A 114 5.55 2.31 -16.51
CA ILE A 114 6.96 1.92 -16.38
C ILE A 114 7.40 1.24 -17.67
N GLN A 115 8.55 1.64 -18.21
CA GLN A 115 9.10 1.16 -19.49
C GLN A 115 10.26 0.17 -19.31
#